data_AF-A0A1Y3EB76-F1
#
_entry.id   AF-A0A1Y3EB76-F1
#
_cell.length_a   1.000
_cell.length_b   1.000
_cell.length_c   1.000
_cell.angle_alpha   90.00
_cell.angle_beta   90.00
_cell.angle_gamma   90.00
#
_symmetry.space_group_name_H-M   'P 1'
#
loop_
_entity.id
_entity.type
_entity.pdbx_description
1 polymer ?
#
loop_
_entity_poly.entity_id
_entity_poly.type
_entity_poly.pdbx_seq_one_letter_code
_entity_poly.pdbx_strand_id
1 'polypeptide(L)'
;MGSFQHEEDYYAIFNIPRNANQEEITRAFRRLSLFSHPDRFKTIEEKSAARIYFEKYQRIYEVLSDPEKRLIYDSVGEKGLQIEGWEIIPRQKGVAEIRAEARRIVRLHELEILDKLSRPKGSFNLFIDATQNLSTFEVKGISCSQSVMFPWTTNSNFFASAVVNSMNGVGSGKFSGGFRSRTFDTISWEMIVEYADEMSCRMKLSHVSRSLSENVTGIISAKAGTQCSVTTTLNYSVGQFNMAVASTVGVPASMLAATCVFSSADKSNIVGTTMKFGTMGLIWSHTQQHTVSNTSIQSVVQLHYPVGAYFSIKVKRANQVYQMNFTLFEDEFGTEALGIALLLQLATYSLHRFILKPCIKKIWNKFMKPSYDDDVKYSANQAKHEEHEALIQLMRKEAVRLTAAEEQRKGLVITDASYGCNRPNDINVTVPLQLLVRNSKLIIQKDVDKNSLNGFYDPFPYEQKWLKIRYKCFDHLHECIISEHDAVEIPKKNHRIS
;
A
#
# COMPACT_ATOMS: atom_id res chain seq x y z
N MET A 1 -40.79 -33.98 42.73
CA MET A 1 -39.38 -34.13 43.10
C MET A 1 -38.56 -33.96 41.84
N GLY A 2 -37.87 -32.83 41.69
CA GLY A 2 -37.01 -32.60 40.52
C GLY A 2 -35.71 -33.37 40.66
N SER A 3 -35.38 -34.20 39.68
CA SER A 3 -34.08 -34.84 39.56
C SER A 3 -33.01 -33.76 39.35
N PHE A 4 -32.13 -33.56 40.32
CA PHE A 4 -30.89 -32.81 40.10
C PHE A 4 -30.03 -33.60 39.12
N GLN A 5 -30.08 -33.26 37.82
CA GLN A 5 -29.05 -33.69 36.89
C GLN A 5 -27.75 -33.01 37.32
N HIS A 6 -26.77 -33.81 37.74
CA HIS A 6 -25.43 -33.35 38.07
C HIS A 6 -24.82 -32.79 36.77
N GLU A 7 -24.64 -31.47 36.68
CA GLU A 7 -23.85 -30.86 35.60
C GLU A 7 -22.41 -31.40 35.72
N GLU A 8 -21.94 -32.06 34.66
CA GLU A 8 -20.63 -32.69 34.65
C GLU A 8 -19.54 -31.65 34.37
N ASP A 9 -18.55 -31.53 35.26
CA ASP A 9 -17.41 -30.63 35.07
C ASP A 9 -16.38 -31.25 34.11
N TYR A 10 -16.20 -30.62 32.95
CA TYR A 10 -15.32 -31.08 31.87
C TYR A 10 -13.85 -31.12 32.29
N TYR A 11 -13.43 -30.20 33.17
CA TYR A 11 -12.07 -30.19 33.72
C TYR A 11 -11.83 -31.35 34.69
N ALA A 12 -12.85 -31.68 35.48
CA ALA A 12 -12.80 -32.83 36.38
C ALA A 12 -12.73 -34.16 35.61
N ILE A 13 -13.47 -34.28 34.50
CA ILE A 13 -13.42 -35.47 33.64
C ILE A 13 -12.04 -35.67 33.01
N PHE A 14 -11.41 -34.60 32.53
CA PHE A 14 -10.04 -34.66 31.98
C PHE A 14 -8.96 -34.70 33.05
N ASN A 15 -9.33 -34.58 34.33
CA ASN A 15 -8.45 -34.50 35.48
C ASN A 15 -7.34 -33.44 35.28
N ILE A 16 -7.75 -32.25 34.87
CA ILE A 16 -6.90 -31.09 34.61
C ILE A 16 -7.43 -29.88 35.39
N PRO A 17 -6.58 -28.94 35.79
CA PRO A 17 -7.06 -27.71 36.43
C PRO A 17 -7.73 -26.79 35.41
N ARG A 18 -8.62 -25.89 35.87
CA ARG A 18 -9.33 -24.94 34.99
C ARG A 18 -8.41 -23.97 34.24
N ASN A 19 -7.21 -23.71 34.79
CA ASN A 19 -6.17 -22.89 34.16
C ASN A 19 -5.26 -23.69 33.20
N ALA A 20 -5.62 -24.93 32.83
CA ALA A 20 -4.78 -25.77 31.96
C ALA A 20 -4.56 -25.15 30.59
N ASN A 21 -3.32 -25.28 30.10
CA ASN A 21 -2.91 -24.83 28.77
C ASN A 21 -3.39 -25.80 27.68
N GLN A 22 -3.45 -25.31 26.44
CA GLN A 22 -3.91 -26.10 25.28
C GLN A 22 -3.17 -27.43 25.10
N GLU A 23 -1.87 -27.44 25.37
CA GLU A 23 -1.03 -28.64 25.28
C GLU A 23 -1.42 -29.69 26.32
N GLU A 24 -1.83 -29.27 27.52
CA GLU A 24 -2.24 -30.16 28.61
C GLU A 24 -3.61 -30.78 28.33
N ILE A 25 -4.55 -30.00 27.79
CA ILE A 25 -5.86 -30.46 27.31
C ILE A 25 -5.68 -31.50 26.20
N THR A 26 -4.81 -31.21 25.23
CA THR A 26 -4.51 -32.14 24.12
C THR A 26 -3.84 -33.42 24.63
N ARG A 27 -2.94 -33.32 25.61
CA ARG A 27 -2.27 -34.47 26.23
C ARG A 27 -3.23 -35.33 27.03
N ALA A 28 -4.16 -34.72 27.77
CA ALA A 28 -5.20 -35.41 28.52
C ALA A 28 -6.16 -36.16 27.57
N PHE A 29 -6.62 -35.48 26.50
CA PHE A 29 -7.46 -36.09 25.48
C PHE A 29 -6.77 -37.31 24.83
N ARG A 30 -5.54 -37.16 24.33
CA ARG A 30 -4.79 -38.28 23.73
C ARG A 30 -4.68 -39.48 24.66
N ARG A 31 -4.44 -39.25 25.96
CA ARG A 31 -4.38 -40.31 26.96
C ARG A 31 -5.73 -41.02 27.08
N LEU A 32 -6.82 -40.27 27.29
CA LEU A 32 -8.17 -40.83 27.49
C LEU A 32 -8.72 -41.51 26.23
N SER A 33 -8.48 -40.95 25.04
CA SER A 33 -8.84 -41.54 23.75
C SER A 33 -8.15 -42.88 23.52
N LEU A 34 -6.89 -43.05 23.93
CA LEU A 34 -6.18 -44.33 23.85
C LEU A 34 -6.75 -45.37 24.83
N PHE A 35 -7.29 -44.96 25.98
CA PHE A 35 -7.92 -45.89 26.91
C PHE A 35 -9.32 -46.32 26.46
N SER A 36 -10.08 -45.43 25.83
CA SER A 36 -11.46 -45.69 25.40
C SER A 36 -11.61 -46.02 23.91
N HIS A 37 -10.52 -46.34 23.21
CA HIS A 37 -10.59 -46.71 21.80
C HIS A 37 -11.29 -48.08 21.62
N PRO A 38 -12.32 -48.20 20.75
CA PRO A 38 -13.11 -49.43 20.61
C PRO A 38 -12.29 -50.64 20.10
N ASP A 39 -11.13 -50.40 19.51
CA ASP A 39 -10.21 -51.44 19.02
C ASP A 39 -9.47 -52.19 20.15
N ARG A 40 -9.45 -51.65 21.38
CA ARG A 40 -8.79 -52.31 22.53
C ARG A 40 -9.65 -53.36 23.22
N PHE A 41 -10.95 -53.38 22.93
CA PHE A 41 -11.92 -54.28 23.57
C PHE A 41 -12.37 -55.36 22.59
N LYS A 42 -12.50 -56.61 23.05
CA LYS A 42 -12.82 -57.76 22.18
C LYS A 42 -14.32 -58.07 22.15
N THR A 43 -15.01 -57.78 23.25
CA THR A 43 -16.41 -58.10 23.50
C THR A 43 -17.33 -57.00 22.93
N ILE A 44 -18.48 -57.38 22.35
CA ILE A 44 -19.41 -56.43 21.70
C ILE A 44 -19.95 -55.39 22.69
N GLU A 45 -20.25 -55.81 23.92
CA GLU A 45 -20.74 -54.93 24.99
C GLU A 45 -19.69 -53.89 25.41
N GLU A 46 -18.45 -54.32 25.63
CA GLU A 46 -17.34 -53.42 25.97
C GLU A 46 -17.03 -52.40 24.87
N LYS A 47 -17.12 -52.82 23.60
CA LYS A 47 -16.96 -51.90 22.45
C LYS A 47 -18.02 -50.81 22.45
N SER A 48 -19.27 -51.16 22.79
CA SER A 48 -20.37 -50.19 22.86
C SER A 48 -20.17 -49.18 23.99
N ALA A 49 -19.72 -49.63 25.17
CA ALA A 49 -19.40 -48.75 26.29
C ALA A 49 -18.22 -47.83 25.99
N ALA A 50 -17.14 -48.39 25.41
CA ALA A 50 -15.96 -47.62 25.00
C ALA A 50 -16.31 -46.51 24.01
N ARG A 51 -17.21 -46.77 23.07
CA ARG A 51 -17.70 -45.78 22.10
C ARG A 51 -18.40 -44.59 22.78
N ILE A 52 -19.26 -44.84 23.75
CA ILE A 52 -19.97 -43.77 24.50
C ILE A 52 -18.96 -42.86 25.21
N TYR A 53 -17.95 -43.44 25.87
CA TYR A 53 -16.91 -42.66 26.54
C TYR A 53 -16.01 -41.91 25.54
N PHE A 54 -15.71 -42.51 24.39
CA PHE A 54 -14.92 -41.87 23.34
C PHE A 54 -15.64 -40.65 22.77
N GLU A 55 -16.92 -40.77 22.42
CA GLU A 55 -17.76 -39.66 21.94
C GLU A 55 -17.86 -38.56 23.01
N LYS A 56 -17.98 -38.94 24.28
CA LYS A 56 -17.98 -38.00 25.42
C LYS A 56 -16.67 -37.22 25.53
N TYR A 57 -15.52 -37.89 25.47
CA TYR A 57 -14.22 -37.22 25.53
C TYR A 57 -13.95 -36.35 24.30
N GLN A 58 -14.42 -36.76 23.13
CA GLN A 58 -14.31 -35.97 21.92
C GLN A 58 -15.08 -34.66 22.05
N ARG A 59 -16.34 -34.71 22.54
CA ARG A 59 -17.15 -33.51 22.78
C ARG A 59 -16.49 -32.55 23.78
N ILE A 60 -15.92 -33.07 24.86
CA ILE A 60 -15.20 -32.25 25.85
C ILE A 60 -13.97 -31.60 25.22
N TYR A 61 -13.20 -32.34 24.43
CA TYR A 61 -12.05 -31.79 23.73
C TYR A 61 -12.45 -30.70 22.73
N GLU A 62 -13.52 -30.88 21.96
CA GLU A 62 -14.02 -29.86 21.04
C GLU A 62 -14.41 -28.56 21.75
N VAL A 63 -14.99 -28.65 22.95
CA VAL A 63 -15.37 -27.47 23.75
C VAL A 63 -14.15 -26.81 24.40
N LEU A 64 -13.26 -27.59 25.03
CA LEU A 64 -12.10 -27.04 25.74
C LEU A 64 -10.95 -26.61 24.80
N SER A 65 -10.90 -27.17 23.59
CA SER A 65 -9.88 -26.84 22.58
C SER A 65 -10.18 -25.54 21.86
N ASP A 66 -11.44 -25.15 21.73
CA ASP A 66 -11.82 -23.91 21.07
C ASP A 66 -11.90 -22.78 22.13
N PRO A 67 -11.09 -21.72 22.01
CA PRO A 67 -11.07 -20.64 23.00
C PRO A 67 -12.44 -19.97 23.19
N GLU A 68 -13.26 -19.87 22.14
CA GLU A 68 -14.57 -19.24 22.22
C GLU A 68 -15.58 -20.13 22.95
N LYS A 69 -15.61 -21.43 22.63
CA LYS A 69 -16.49 -22.40 23.31
C LYS A 69 -16.07 -22.62 24.77
N ARG A 70 -14.76 -22.59 25.05
CA ARG A 70 -14.23 -22.66 26.41
C ARG A 70 -14.70 -21.47 27.26
N LEU A 71 -14.67 -20.25 26.72
CA LEU A 71 -15.18 -19.05 27.40
C LEU A 71 -16.68 -19.14 27.70
N ILE A 72 -17.48 -19.66 26.76
CA ILE A 72 -18.92 -19.87 26.95
C ILE A 72 -19.16 -20.91 28.05
N TYR A 73 -18.41 -22.02 28.04
CA TYR A 73 -18.50 -23.05 29.07
C TYR A 73 -18.08 -22.54 30.46
N ASP A 74 -16.99 -21.78 30.54
CA ASP A 74 -16.47 -21.23 31.80
C ASP A 74 -17.42 -20.19 32.44
N SER A 75 -18.20 -19.49 31.61
CA SER A 75 -19.12 -18.44 32.07
C SER A 75 -20.53 -18.94 32.38
N VAL A 76 -21.09 -19.84 31.55
CA VAL A 76 -22.51 -20.23 31.61
C VAL A 76 -22.72 -21.74 31.83
N GLY A 77 -21.66 -22.56 31.75
CA GLY A 77 -21.73 -24.02 31.85
C GLY A 77 -22.28 -24.67 30.57
N GLU A 78 -22.62 -25.96 30.64
CA GLU A 78 -23.05 -26.76 29.47
C GLU A 78 -24.32 -26.19 28.79
N LYS A 79 -25.18 -25.51 29.56
CA LYS A 79 -26.39 -24.86 29.05
C LYS A 79 -26.09 -23.74 28.04
N GLY A 80 -24.94 -23.07 28.15
CA GLY A 80 -24.52 -22.02 27.21
C GLY A 80 -24.13 -22.57 25.84
N LEU A 81 -23.73 -23.85 25.76
CA LEU A 81 -23.28 -24.50 24.53
C LEU A 81 -24.44 -25.05 23.68
N GLN A 82 -25.64 -25.21 24.26
CA GLN A 82 -26.83 -25.72 23.55
C GLN A 82 -27.65 -24.63 22.85
N ILE A 83 -27.34 -23.36 23.11
CA ILE A 83 -28.03 -22.22 22.49
C ILE A 83 -27.39 -21.96 21.13
N GLU A 84 -27.90 -22.63 20.09
CA GLU A 84 -27.58 -22.33 18.68
C GLU A 84 -28.01 -20.89 18.35
N GLY A 85 -27.08 -19.94 18.41
CA GLY A 85 -27.37 -18.52 18.14
C GLY A 85 -26.29 -17.52 18.51
N TRP A 86 -25.22 -17.93 19.20
CA TRP A 86 -24.03 -17.11 19.45
C TRP A 86 -22.90 -17.44 18.47
N GLU A 87 -23.18 -17.34 17.17
CA GLU A 87 -22.12 -17.14 16.21
C GLU A 87 -21.85 -15.63 16.17
N ILE A 88 -20.69 -15.20 16.67
CA ILE A 88 -20.17 -13.86 16.37
C ILE A 88 -19.96 -13.86 14.86
N ILE A 89 -20.95 -13.40 14.09
CA ILE A 89 -20.82 -13.23 12.65
C ILE A 89 -19.73 -12.15 12.48
N PRO A 90 -18.52 -12.48 11.99
CA PRO A 90 -17.59 -11.43 11.63
C PRO A 90 -18.30 -10.58 10.58
N ARG A 91 -18.39 -9.26 10.82
CA ARG A 91 -19.09 -8.31 9.96
C ARG A 91 -18.80 -8.63 8.50
N GLN A 92 -19.76 -9.20 7.79
CA GLN A 92 -19.65 -9.38 6.36
C GLN A 92 -19.65 -7.99 5.75
N LYS A 93 -18.60 -7.66 4.97
CA LYS A 93 -18.55 -6.41 4.21
C LYS A 93 -19.87 -6.24 3.46
N GLY A 94 -20.52 -5.09 3.63
CA GLY A 94 -21.83 -4.85 3.02
C GLY A 94 -21.77 -4.99 1.49
N VAL A 95 -22.87 -5.38 0.85
CA VAL A 95 -22.95 -5.50 -0.62
C VAL A 95 -22.57 -4.18 -1.31
N ALA A 96 -22.84 -3.04 -0.67
CA ALA A 96 -22.45 -1.72 -1.12
C ALA A 96 -20.94 -1.45 -0.95
N GLU A 97 -20.33 -1.84 0.18
CA GLU A 97 -18.87 -1.80 0.40
C GLU A 97 -18.12 -2.63 -0.64
N ILE A 98 -18.56 -3.87 -0.90
CA ILE A 98 -17.98 -4.75 -1.93
C ILE A 98 -18.13 -4.10 -3.31
N ARG A 99 -19.29 -3.51 -3.62
CA ARG A 99 -19.54 -2.86 -4.91
C ARG A 99 -18.75 -1.57 -5.08
N ALA A 100 -18.56 -0.78 -4.01
CA ALA A 100 -17.79 0.45 -4.03
C ALA A 100 -16.27 0.17 -4.14
N GLU A 101 -15.78 -0.83 -3.41
CA GLU A 101 -14.41 -1.33 -3.50
C GLU A 101 -14.15 -1.91 -4.90
N ALA A 102 -15.09 -2.72 -5.44
CA ALA A 102 -15.00 -3.22 -6.80
C ALA A 102 -14.97 -2.09 -7.84
N ARG A 103 -15.81 -1.06 -7.70
CA ARG A 103 -15.76 0.13 -8.57
C ARG A 103 -14.43 0.88 -8.45
N ARG A 104 -13.87 1.02 -7.24
CA ARG A 104 -12.53 1.62 -7.04
C ARG A 104 -11.46 0.80 -7.75
N ILE A 105 -11.47 -0.51 -7.57
CA ILE A 105 -10.52 -1.43 -8.20
C ILE A 105 -10.62 -1.35 -9.73
N VAL A 106 -11.84 -1.35 -10.28
CA VAL A 106 -12.08 -1.19 -11.73
C VAL A 106 -11.55 0.16 -12.23
N ARG A 107 -11.83 1.26 -11.52
CA ARG A 107 -11.36 2.60 -11.93
C ARG A 107 -9.83 2.73 -11.87
N LEU A 108 -9.21 2.17 -10.83
CA LEU A 108 -7.75 2.11 -10.72
C LEU A 108 -7.17 1.27 -11.86
N HIS A 109 -7.80 0.14 -12.18
CA HIS A 109 -7.40 -0.72 -13.30
C HIS A 109 -7.54 0.00 -14.65
N GLU A 110 -8.63 0.75 -14.87
CA GLU A 110 -8.82 1.57 -16.08
C GLU A 110 -7.73 2.64 -16.21
N LEU A 111 -7.40 3.34 -15.12
CA LEU A 111 -6.31 4.32 -15.10
C LEU A 111 -4.95 3.67 -15.36
N GLU A 112 -4.69 2.49 -14.82
CA GLU A 112 -3.49 1.70 -15.13
C GLU A 112 -3.43 1.29 -16.61
N ILE A 113 -4.57 0.91 -17.21
CA ILE A 113 -4.66 0.60 -18.64
C ILE A 113 -4.34 1.86 -19.46
N LEU A 114 -4.92 3.02 -19.13
CA LEU A 114 -4.67 4.27 -19.83
C LEU A 114 -3.21 4.73 -19.73
N ASP A 115 -2.57 4.58 -18.57
CA ASP A 115 -1.14 4.86 -18.38
C ASP A 115 -0.27 3.87 -19.18
N LYS A 116 -0.65 2.58 -19.22
CA LYS A 116 0.04 1.57 -20.06
C LYS A 116 -0.04 1.88 -21.55
N LEU A 117 -1.14 2.47 -22.02
CA LEU A 117 -1.38 2.80 -23.43
C LEU A 117 -0.60 4.04 -23.90
N SER A 118 -0.57 5.12 -23.10
CA SER A 118 0.03 6.39 -23.51
C SER A 118 1.47 6.61 -23.02
N ARG A 119 1.89 5.93 -21.94
CA ARG A 119 3.23 6.01 -21.32
C ARG A 119 3.89 7.42 -21.39
N PRO A 120 3.19 8.48 -20.97
CA PRO A 120 3.71 9.83 -21.09
C PRO A 120 4.93 9.98 -20.19
N LYS A 121 6.08 10.32 -20.75
CA LYS A 121 7.31 10.58 -20.01
C LYS A 121 7.66 12.05 -20.10
N GLY A 122 7.77 12.69 -18.93
CA GLY A 122 8.22 14.07 -18.82
C GLY A 122 9.61 14.13 -18.20
N SER A 123 10.46 15.01 -18.70
CA SER A 123 11.66 15.40 -17.96
C SER A 123 11.81 16.91 -17.87
N PHE A 124 12.18 17.39 -16.69
CA PHE A 124 12.45 18.78 -16.41
C PHE A 124 13.91 18.89 -15.95
N ASN A 125 14.70 19.66 -16.69
CA ASN A 125 16.10 19.90 -16.41
C ASN A 125 16.31 21.39 -16.06
N LEU A 126 16.97 21.65 -14.95
CA LEU A 126 17.38 22.99 -14.53
C LEU A 126 18.91 23.06 -14.58
N PHE A 127 19.46 24.09 -15.21
CA PHE A 127 20.89 24.34 -15.30
C PHE A 127 21.24 25.53 -14.40
N ILE A 128 22.14 25.30 -13.45
CA ILE A 128 22.56 26.26 -12.44
C ILE A 128 24.07 26.46 -12.56
N ASP A 129 24.50 27.72 -12.60
CA ASP A 129 25.90 28.08 -12.40
C ASP A 129 26.20 28.15 -10.89
N ALA A 130 27.23 27.44 -10.46
CA ALA A 130 27.74 27.48 -9.10
C ALA A 130 29.24 27.84 -9.05
N THR A 131 29.79 28.41 -10.13
CA THR A 131 31.24 28.64 -10.28
C THR A 131 31.76 29.81 -9.43
N GLN A 132 30.97 30.88 -9.24
CA GLN A 132 31.44 32.12 -8.58
C GLN A 132 31.20 32.15 -7.05
N ASN A 133 30.14 31.50 -6.55
CA ASN A 133 29.91 31.33 -5.10
C ASN A 133 28.78 30.32 -4.81
N LEU A 134 28.93 29.49 -3.77
CA LEU A 134 27.90 28.51 -3.34
C LEU A 134 26.66 29.15 -2.69
N SER A 135 26.69 30.46 -2.40
CA SER A 135 25.60 31.20 -1.75
C SER A 135 24.67 31.93 -2.73
N THR A 136 25.11 32.19 -3.96
CA THR A 136 24.35 32.89 -5.00
C THR A 136 24.29 32.02 -6.25
N PHE A 137 23.18 31.31 -6.42
CA PHE A 137 22.96 30.45 -7.57
C PHE A 137 22.35 31.23 -8.73
N GLU A 138 23.00 31.23 -9.89
CA GLU A 138 22.43 31.78 -11.13
C GLU A 138 21.84 30.65 -11.99
N VAL A 139 20.64 30.84 -12.51
CA VAL A 139 20.01 29.85 -13.40
C VAL A 139 20.46 30.13 -14.84
N LYS A 140 21.38 29.30 -15.38
CA LYS A 140 21.81 29.37 -16.79
C LYS A 140 20.69 29.02 -17.76
N GLY A 141 19.78 28.14 -17.36
CA GLY A 141 18.68 27.75 -18.24
C GLY A 141 17.75 26.66 -17.72
N ILE A 142 16.66 26.45 -18.45
CA ILE A 142 15.63 25.46 -18.18
C ILE A 142 15.39 24.67 -19.45
N SER A 143 15.24 23.35 -19.32
CA SER A 143 14.88 22.45 -20.40
C SER A 143 13.71 21.58 -19.95
N CYS A 144 12.64 21.57 -20.73
CA CYS A 144 11.50 20.70 -20.52
C CYS A 144 11.40 19.76 -21.72
N SER A 145 11.20 18.48 -21.47
CA SER A 145 10.90 17.52 -22.52
C SER A 145 9.67 16.69 -22.15
N GLN A 146 8.86 16.41 -23.14
CA GLN A 146 7.73 15.51 -23.02
C GLN A 146 7.76 14.53 -24.17
N SER A 147 7.44 13.28 -23.89
CA SER A 147 7.34 12.24 -24.89
C SER A 147 6.15 11.33 -24.60
N VAL A 148 5.50 10.89 -25.66
CA VAL A 148 4.35 9.99 -25.61
C VAL A 148 4.64 8.86 -26.59
N MET A 149 4.34 7.63 -26.17
CA MET A 149 4.52 6.45 -27.01
C MET A 149 3.17 5.78 -27.22
N PHE A 150 2.87 5.47 -28.47
CA PHE A 150 1.64 4.81 -28.89
C PHE A 150 2.00 3.45 -29.51
N PRO A 151 1.47 2.33 -28.99
CA PRO A 151 1.63 1.04 -29.64
C PRO A 151 0.80 1.02 -30.93
N TRP A 152 1.44 0.70 -32.07
CA TRP A 152 0.79 0.55 -33.37
C TRP A 152 0.53 -0.93 -33.68
N THR A 153 1.52 -1.79 -33.46
CA THR A 153 1.40 -3.25 -33.48
C THR A 153 2.06 -3.86 -32.24
N THR A 154 1.93 -5.18 -32.03
CA THR A 154 2.62 -5.90 -30.96
C THR A 154 4.14 -5.67 -30.93
N ASN A 155 4.75 -5.40 -32.08
CA ASN A 155 6.20 -5.20 -32.24
C ASN A 155 6.61 -3.78 -32.66
N SER A 156 5.64 -2.87 -32.88
CA SER A 156 5.93 -1.53 -33.40
C SER A 156 5.21 -0.44 -32.62
N ASN A 157 5.95 0.62 -32.31
CA ASN A 157 5.46 1.76 -31.55
C ASN A 157 5.75 3.05 -32.32
N PHE A 158 4.77 3.93 -32.39
CA PHE A 158 4.97 5.32 -32.74
C PHE A 158 5.37 6.09 -31.48
N PHE A 159 6.24 7.08 -31.61
CA PHE A 159 6.52 8.00 -30.52
C PHE A 159 6.56 9.43 -31.03
N ALA A 160 6.10 10.33 -30.18
CA ALA A 160 6.21 11.76 -30.39
C ALA A 160 6.88 12.36 -29.16
N SER A 161 7.80 13.29 -29.38
CA SER A 161 8.50 13.99 -28.32
C SER A 161 8.71 15.44 -28.68
N ALA A 162 8.66 16.29 -27.67
CA ALA A 162 8.94 17.71 -27.78
C ALA A 162 9.94 18.09 -26.68
N VAL A 163 10.92 18.90 -27.03
CA VAL A 163 11.90 19.46 -26.11
C VAL A 163 11.90 20.97 -26.30
N VAL A 164 11.77 21.70 -25.21
CA VAL A 164 11.89 23.16 -25.18
C VAL A 164 13.03 23.51 -24.24
N ASN A 165 14.01 24.22 -24.74
CA ASN A 165 15.17 24.68 -23.99
C ASN A 165 15.19 26.21 -23.99
N SER A 166 15.52 26.80 -22.85
CA SER A 166 15.80 28.22 -22.71
C SER A 166 17.12 28.36 -21.97
N MET A 167 18.18 28.83 -22.63
CA MET A 167 19.50 29.01 -22.03
C MET A 167 19.99 30.44 -22.31
N ASN A 168 20.46 31.13 -21.28
CA ASN A 168 20.99 32.50 -21.36
C ASN A 168 20.10 33.47 -22.17
N GLY A 169 18.78 33.39 -21.98
CA GLY A 169 17.80 34.25 -22.65
C GLY A 169 17.44 33.84 -24.09
N VAL A 170 18.05 32.80 -24.65
CA VAL A 170 17.71 32.27 -25.98
C VAL A 170 16.89 30.99 -25.83
N GLY A 171 15.67 31.00 -26.41
CA GLY A 171 14.77 29.86 -26.47
C GLY A 171 14.97 29.05 -27.75
N SER A 172 14.93 27.72 -27.64
CA SER A 172 14.92 26.80 -28.78
C SER A 172 13.93 25.67 -28.51
N GLY A 173 13.26 25.22 -29.58
CA GLY A 173 12.28 24.14 -29.52
C GLY A 173 12.63 23.06 -30.54
N LYS A 174 12.47 21.81 -30.15
CA LYS A 174 12.64 20.66 -31.03
C LYS A 174 11.46 19.73 -30.88
N PHE A 175 10.79 19.45 -31.99
CA PHE A 175 9.82 18.37 -32.09
C PHE A 175 10.48 17.16 -32.74
N SER A 176 10.17 15.96 -32.28
CA SER A 176 10.72 14.73 -32.83
C SER A 176 9.66 13.65 -32.81
N GLY A 177 9.28 13.17 -33.99
CA GLY A 177 8.36 12.06 -34.18
C GLY A 177 9.10 10.88 -34.79
N GLY A 178 8.68 9.67 -34.46
CA GLY A 178 9.37 8.50 -34.98
C GLY A 178 8.62 7.21 -34.86
N PHE A 179 9.11 6.23 -35.58
CA PHE A 179 8.60 4.88 -35.61
C PHE A 179 9.70 3.92 -35.16
N ARG A 180 9.38 3.10 -34.17
CA ARG A 180 10.26 2.03 -33.69
C ARG A 180 9.59 0.70 -34.00
N SER A 181 10.31 -0.20 -34.64
CA SER A 181 9.83 -1.55 -34.92
C SER A 181 10.89 -2.61 -34.69
N ARG A 182 10.44 -3.78 -34.25
CA ARG A 182 11.24 -4.99 -34.13
C ARG A 182 10.86 -5.93 -35.26
N THR A 183 11.71 -6.02 -36.27
CA THR A 183 11.48 -6.87 -37.46
C THR A 183 11.88 -8.32 -37.21
N PHE A 184 12.90 -8.55 -36.37
CA PHE A 184 13.33 -9.88 -35.92
C PHE A 184 13.55 -9.89 -34.42
N ASP A 185 13.56 -11.06 -33.79
CA ASP A 185 13.85 -11.17 -32.35
C ASP A 185 15.20 -10.52 -31.99
N THR A 186 16.15 -10.51 -32.90
CA THR A 186 17.48 -9.93 -32.69
C THR A 186 17.65 -8.53 -33.26
N ILE A 187 16.74 -8.04 -34.11
CA ILE A 187 16.90 -6.78 -34.86
C ILE A 187 15.76 -5.81 -34.58
N SER A 188 16.11 -4.63 -34.05
CA SER A 188 15.20 -3.49 -33.94
C SER A 188 15.76 -2.24 -34.60
N TRP A 189 14.87 -1.49 -35.25
CA TRP A 189 15.19 -0.22 -35.89
C TRP A 189 14.23 0.87 -35.42
N GLU A 190 14.73 2.09 -35.49
CA GLU A 190 14.04 3.28 -35.04
C GLU A 190 14.32 4.39 -36.06
N MET A 191 13.27 4.90 -36.69
CA MET A 191 13.33 6.07 -37.55
C MET A 191 12.82 7.26 -36.76
N ILE A 192 13.59 8.35 -36.76
CA ILE A 192 13.30 9.58 -36.04
C ILE A 192 13.35 10.73 -37.04
N VAL A 193 12.27 11.47 -37.16
CA VAL A 193 12.21 12.74 -37.88
C VAL A 193 12.19 13.84 -36.84
N GLU A 194 13.16 14.74 -36.94
CA GLU A 194 13.37 15.83 -35.99
C GLU A 194 13.15 17.16 -36.71
N TYR A 195 12.30 18.00 -36.13
CA TYR A 195 12.01 19.36 -36.59
C TYR A 195 12.45 20.35 -35.52
N ALA A 196 13.40 21.20 -35.86
CA ALA A 196 13.81 22.37 -35.07
C ALA A 196 13.80 23.57 -36.04
N ASP A 197 14.96 24.17 -36.31
CA ASP A 197 15.09 25.21 -37.33
C ASP A 197 15.17 24.63 -38.76
N GLU A 198 15.71 23.42 -38.90
CA GLU A 198 15.71 22.63 -40.15
C GLU A 198 15.09 21.24 -39.91
N MET A 199 14.51 20.65 -40.96
CA MET A 199 13.99 19.29 -40.91
C MET A 199 15.14 18.31 -41.12
N SER A 200 15.40 17.45 -40.13
CA SER A 200 16.41 16.39 -40.22
C SER A 200 15.78 15.01 -40.00
N CYS A 201 16.22 14.03 -40.79
CA CYS A 201 15.83 12.64 -40.62
C CYS A 201 17.03 11.84 -40.11
N ARG A 202 16.81 11.05 -39.07
CA ARG A 202 17.81 10.16 -38.47
C ARG A 202 17.23 8.75 -38.42
N MET A 203 17.99 7.79 -38.95
CA MET A 203 17.70 6.37 -38.81
C MET A 203 18.68 5.75 -37.83
N LYS A 204 18.15 5.09 -36.80
CA LYS A 204 18.93 4.34 -35.82
C LYS A 204 18.60 2.86 -35.97
N LEU A 205 19.57 2.08 -36.46
CA LEU A 205 19.52 0.62 -36.40
C LEU A 205 20.00 0.20 -35.01
N SER A 206 19.06 -0.01 -34.10
CA SER A 206 19.33 0.16 -32.67
C SER A 206 19.79 -1.09 -31.93
N HIS A 207 19.43 -2.31 -32.35
CA HIS A 207 19.84 -3.50 -31.61
C HIS A 207 20.09 -4.66 -32.56
N VAL A 208 21.34 -5.06 -32.75
CA VAL A 208 21.71 -6.46 -32.98
C VAL A 208 22.32 -6.95 -31.67
N SER A 209 21.53 -7.63 -30.84
CA SER A 209 22.02 -8.20 -29.58
C SER A 209 22.21 -9.70 -29.71
N ARG A 210 23.39 -10.20 -29.34
CA ARG A 210 23.69 -11.63 -29.30
C ARG A 210 24.31 -11.97 -27.95
N SER A 211 23.77 -13.01 -27.31
CA SER A 211 24.43 -13.61 -26.15
C SER A 211 25.67 -14.35 -26.63
N LEU A 212 26.84 -13.94 -26.16
CA LEU A 212 28.14 -14.54 -26.50
C LEU A 212 28.52 -15.64 -25.51
N SER A 213 28.11 -15.49 -24.25
CA SER A 213 28.19 -16.49 -23.18
C SER A 213 27.07 -16.26 -22.17
N GLU A 214 26.91 -17.15 -21.18
CA GLU A 214 25.87 -17.03 -20.14
C GLU A 214 25.86 -15.66 -19.44
N ASN A 215 27.05 -15.07 -19.26
CA ASN A 215 27.23 -13.80 -18.55
C ASN A 215 27.61 -12.63 -19.48
N VAL A 216 27.80 -12.86 -20.79
CA VAL A 216 28.26 -11.82 -21.75
C VAL A 216 27.26 -11.64 -22.88
N THR A 217 26.77 -10.41 -23.02
CA THR A 217 25.90 -10.00 -24.13
C THR A 217 26.58 -8.92 -24.96
N GLY A 218 26.70 -9.17 -26.27
CA GLY A 218 27.19 -8.21 -27.24
C GLY A 218 26.04 -7.49 -27.91
N ILE A 219 26.15 -6.17 -28.05
CA ILE A 219 25.15 -5.31 -28.72
C ILE A 219 25.88 -4.43 -29.72
N ILE A 220 25.46 -4.47 -30.98
CA ILE A 220 25.90 -3.51 -32.00
C ILE A 220 24.73 -2.59 -32.33
N SER A 221 24.98 -1.29 -32.33
CA SER A 221 24.02 -0.28 -32.73
C SER A 221 24.66 0.68 -33.72
N ALA A 222 23.95 0.99 -34.80
CA ALA A 222 24.41 1.93 -35.82
C ALA A 222 23.42 3.09 -35.93
N LYS A 223 23.94 4.31 -36.03
CA LYS A 223 23.19 5.52 -36.30
C LYS A 223 23.60 6.04 -37.67
N ALA A 224 22.61 6.32 -38.51
CA ALA A 224 22.76 6.91 -39.83
C ALA A 224 21.89 8.17 -39.93
N GLY A 225 22.42 9.25 -40.52
CA GLY A 225 21.78 10.55 -40.63
C GLY A 225 22.83 11.64 -40.79
N THR A 226 22.56 12.85 -40.28
CA THR A 226 23.55 13.95 -40.25
C THR A 226 24.80 13.62 -39.43
N GLN A 227 24.67 12.72 -38.45
CA GLN A 227 25.77 12.18 -37.67
C GLN A 227 25.72 10.65 -37.77
N CYS A 228 26.81 10.06 -38.26
CA CYS A 228 26.94 8.62 -38.44
C CYS A 228 27.86 8.06 -37.37
N SER A 229 27.39 7.05 -36.62
CA SER A 229 28.19 6.40 -35.59
C SER A 229 27.82 4.93 -35.42
N VAL A 230 28.82 4.08 -35.24
CA VAL A 230 28.64 2.68 -34.87
C VAL A 230 29.13 2.49 -33.44
N THR A 231 28.27 1.94 -32.58
CA THR A 231 28.58 1.62 -31.19
C THR A 231 28.50 0.12 -30.97
N THR A 232 29.63 -0.48 -30.61
CA THR A 232 29.74 -1.88 -30.18
C THR A 232 29.85 -1.91 -28.66
N THR A 233 28.91 -2.57 -27.98
CA THR A 233 28.86 -2.69 -26.52
C THR A 233 28.95 -4.15 -26.10
N LEU A 234 29.83 -4.46 -25.16
CA LEU A 234 29.92 -5.75 -24.49
C LEU A 234 29.49 -5.57 -23.03
N ASN A 235 28.39 -6.21 -22.64
CA ASN A 235 27.90 -6.22 -21.28
C ASN A 235 28.24 -7.55 -20.61
N TYR A 236 28.89 -7.49 -19.47
CA TYR A 236 29.16 -8.60 -18.56
C TYR A 236 28.33 -8.41 -17.29
N SER A 237 27.51 -9.40 -16.92
CA SER A 237 26.62 -9.34 -15.75
C SER A 237 26.80 -10.58 -14.91
N VAL A 238 27.20 -10.43 -13.65
CA VAL A 238 27.32 -11.53 -12.67
C VAL A 238 26.77 -11.07 -11.32
N GLY A 239 25.67 -11.70 -10.90
CA GLY A 239 25.04 -11.43 -9.61
C GLY A 239 24.69 -9.95 -9.41
N GLN A 240 25.44 -9.29 -8.52
CA GLN A 240 25.27 -7.89 -8.15
C GLN A 240 26.15 -6.92 -8.97
N PHE A 241 27.07 -7.45 -9.77
CA PHE A 241 28.04 -6.69 -10.55
C PHE A 241 27.69 -6.71 -12.04
N ASN A 242 27.68 -5.52 -12.64
CA ASN A 242 27.51 -5.33 -14.07
C ASN A 242 28.66 -4.48 -14.60
N MET A 243 29.30 -4.93 -15.66
CA MET A 243 30.33 -4.19 -16.38
C MET A 243 29.92 -4.06 -17.84
N ALA A 244 30.10 -2.88 -18.42
CA ALA A 244 29.85 -2.65 -19.83
C ALA A 244 31.05 -1.93 -20.45
N VAL A 245 31.55 -2.45 -21.57
CA VAL A 245 32.58 -1.81 -22.38
C VAL A 245 31.97 -1.47 -23.72
N ALA A 246 31.97 -0.19 -24.09
CA ALA A 246 31.43 0.29 -25.35
C ALA A 246 32.49 1.02 -26.17
N SER A 247 32.57 0.72 -27.45
CA SER A 247 33.36 1.46 -28.44
C SER A 247 32.40 2.10 -29.42
N THR A 248 32.41 3.43 -29.48
CA THR A 248 31.66 4.23 -30.45
C THR A 248 32.63 4.85 -31.43
N VAL A 249 32.48 4.53 -32.70
CA VAL A 249 33.28 5.10 -33.80
C VAL A 249 32.33 5.85 -34.71
N GLY A 250 32.59 7.14 -34.94
CA GLY A 250 31.70 7.97 -35.73
C GLY A 250 32.04 9.45 -35.76
N VAL A 251 31.25 10.18 -36.53
CA VAL A 251 31.33 11.65 -36.67
C VAL A 251 30.15 12.26 -35.88
N PRO A 252 30.39 13.22 -34.96
CA PRO A 252 31.62 14.00 -34.80
C PRO A 252 32.65 13.44 -33.82
N ALA A 253 32.34 12.42 -33.02
CA ALA A 253 33.24 11.94 -31.97
C ALA A 253 33.31 10.42 -31.90
N SER A 254 34.53 9.92 -31.67
CA SER A 254 34.81 8.52 -31.39
C SER A 254 35.25 8.37 -29.94
N MET A 255 34.65 7.42 -29.22
CA MET A 255 34.82 7.24 -27.78
C MET A 255 34.84 5.76 -27.37
N LEU A 256 35.73 5.43 -26.46
CA LEU A 256 35.72 4.20 -25.66
C LEU A 256 35.11 4.51 -24.30
N ALA A 257 34.23 3.65 -23.80
CA ALA A 257 33.58 3.80 -22.50
C ALA A 257 33.64 2.48 -21.73
N ALA A 258 34.07 2.55 -20.47
CA ALA A 258 34.01 1.46 -19.51
C ALA A 258 33.09 1.87 -18.36
N THR A 259 32.07 1.07 -18.09
CA THR A 259 31.06 1.31 -17.06
C THR A 259 31.05 0.15 -16.10
N CYS A 260 31.21 0.39 -14.81
CA CYS A 260 31.10 -0.60 -13.75
C CYS A 260 29.95 -0.19 -12.82
N VAL A 261 28.98 -1.07 -12.62
CA VAL A 261 27.79 -0.84 -11.79
C VAL A 261 27.67 -1.97 -10.78
N PHE A 262 27.55 -1.58 -9.51
CA PHE A 262 27.28 -2.44 -8.39
C PHE A 262 25.88 -2.14 -7.88
N SER A 263 25.02 -3.16 -7.86
CA SER A 263 23.69 -3.07 -7.25
C SER A 263 23.67 -3.86 -5.95
N SER A 264 23.04 -3.30 -4.92
CA SER A 264 22.73 -4.05 -3.69
C SER A 264 21.79 -5.23 -3.98
N ALA A 265 21.76 -6.24 -3.10
CA ALA A 265 20.90 -7.42 -3.21
C ALA A 265 19.43 -7.06 -3.49
N ASP A 266 18.92 -6.04 -2.79
CA ASP A 266 17.53 -5.58 -2.92
C ASP A 266 17.31 -4.66 -4.14
N LYS A 267 18.35 -4.38 -4.95
CA LYS A 267 18.39 -3.39 -6.04
C LYS A 267 17.99 -1.96 -5.65
N SER A 268 17.84 -1.70 -4.35
CA SER A 268 17.46 -0.40 -3.79
C SER A 268 18.59 0.63 -3.93
N ASN A 269 19.82 0.21 -3.67
CA ASN A 269 21.03 1.02 -3.86
C ASN A 269 21.78 0.55 -5.10
N ILE A 270 22.12 1.50 -5.97
CA ILE A 270 22.94 1.25 -7.16
C ILE A 270 24.06 2.27 -7.18
N VAL A 271 25.30 1.81 -7.32
CA VAL A 271 26.48 2.66 -7.44
C VAL A 271 27.15 2.31 -8.76
N GLY A 272 27.41 3.31 -9.60
CA GLY A 272 28.02 3.13 -10.89
C GLY A 272 29.16 4.11 -11.12
N THR A 273 30.24 3.65 -11.73
CA THR A 273 31.34 4.50 -12.20
C THR A 273 31.51 4.26 -13.69
N THR A 274 31.53 5.33 -14.47
CA THR A 274 31.75 5.28 -15.92
C THR A 274 32.92 6.15 -16.29
N MET A 275 33.85 5.59 -17.05
CA MET A 275 35.00 6.28 -17.63
C MET A 275 34.85 6.24 -19.14
N LYS A 276 34.87 7.41 -19.80
CA LYS A 276 34.85 7.53 -21.25
C LYS A 276 36.10 8.26 -21.69
N PHE A 277 36.71 7.80 -22.76
CA PHE A 277 37.91 8.37 -23.35
C PHE A 277 37.71 8.46 -24.86
N GLY A 278 37.99 9.60 -25.46
CA GLY A 278 37.82 9.75 -26.89
C GLY A 278 38.35 11.06 -27.45
N THR A 279 37.94 11.37 -28.66
CA THR A 279 38.37 12.57 -29.39
C THR A 279 37.96 13.88 -28.71
N MET A 280 36.97 13.84 -27.82
CA MET A 280 36.50 14.99 -27.03
C MET A 280 37.08 15.02 -25.61
N GLY A 281 38.10 14.22 -25.33
CA GLY A 281 38.78 14.17 -24.03
C GLY A 281 38.33 13.02 -23.12
N LEU A 282 38.59 13.17 -21.82
CA LEU A 282 38.31 12.16 -20.80
C LEU A 282 37.09 12.58 -19.98
N ILE A 283 36.13 11.68 -19.83
CA ILE A 283 34.94 11.87 -19.00
C ILE A 283 34.90 10.80 -17.93
N TRP A 284 35.13 11.18 -16.69
CA TRP A 284 34.87 10.33 -15.53
C TRP A 284 33.54 10.70 -14.92
N SER A 285 32.73 9.71 -14.54
CA SER A 285 31.45 9.96 -13.88
C SER A 285 31.16 8.93 -12.81
N HIS A 286 30.67 9.42 -11.67
CA HIS A 286 30.25 8.60 -10.54
C HIS A 286 28.77 8.84 -10.27
N THR A 287 27.99 7.76 -10.20
CA THR A 287 26.55 7.77 -10.02
C THR A 287 26.18 6.98 -8.79
N GLN A 288 25.37 7.56 -7.92
CA GLN A 288 24.76 6.89 -6.78
C GLN A 288 23.26 7.05 -6.85
N GLN A 289 22.55 5.93 -6.84
CA GLN A 289 21.09 5.88 -6.91
C GLN A 289 20.54 5.15 -5.68
N HIS A 290 19.48 5.73 -5.11
CA HIS A 290 18.65 5.11 -4.10
C HIS A 290 17.19 5.11 -4.55
N THR A 291 16.58 3.94 -4.58
CA THR A 291 15.18 3.74 -4.97
C THR A 291 14.36 3.36 -3.74
N VAL A 292 13.26 4.06 -3.52
CA VAL A 292 12.26 3.78 -2.48
C VAL A 292 10.89 3.69 -3.16
N SER A 293 10.30 2.49 -3.19
CA SER A 293 9.01 2.26 -3.84
C SER A 293 9.04 2.79 -5.30
N ASN A 294 8.22 3.80 -5.63
CA ASN A 294 8.11 4.40 -6.97
C ASN A 294 8.94 5.68 -7.19
N THR A 295 9.81 6.05 -6.24
CA THR A 295 10.67 7.23 -6.35
C THR A 295 12.13 6.82 -6.25
N SER A 296 12.96 7.25 -7.21
CA SER A 296 14.41 7.06 -7.17
C SER A 296 15.12 8.40 -7.18
N ILE A 297 16.16 8.52 -6.37
CA ILE A 297 17.02 9.70 -6.27
C ILE A 297 18.40 9.28 -6.73
N GLN A 298 18.99 10.05 -7.63
CA GLN A 298 20.30 9.81 -8.21
C GLN A 298 21.15 11.07 -8.03
N SER A 299 22.35 10.87 -7.52
CA SER A 299 23.42 11.87 -7.45
C SER A 299 24.46 11.47 -8.48
N VAL A 300 24.85 12.40 -9.35
CA VAL A 300 25.82 12.16 -10.42
C VAL A 300 26.91 13.23 -10.35
N VAL A 301 28.16 12.82 -10.26
CA VAL A 301 29.34 13.68 -10.48
C VAL A 301 29.90 13.35 -11.85
N GLN A 302 30.31 14.36 -12.61
CA GLN A 302 31.02 14.17 -13.86
C GLN A 302 32.22 15.13 -13.93
N LEU A 303 33.38 14.60 -14.24
CA LEU A 303 34.58 15.35 -14.59
C LEU A 303 34.84 15.16 -16.07
N HIS A 304 34.88 16.26 -16.81
CA HIS A 304 35.19 16.29 -18.23
C HIS A 304 36.53 17.02 -18.37
N TYR A 305 37.58 16.32 -18.78
CA TYR A 305 38.87 16.95 -19.06
C TYR A 305 39.00 17.16 -20.58
N PRO A 306 39.30 18.39 -21.05
CA PRO A 306 39.73 19.58 -20.30
C PRO A 306 38.62 20.58 -19.90
N VAL A 307 37.33 20.25 -20.08
CA VAL A 307 36.21 21.21 -20.01
C VAL A 307 35.83 21.69 -18.60
N GLY A 308 35.74 20.79 -17.61
CA GLY A 308 35.28 21.16 -16.28
C GLY A 308 34.57 20.06 -15.48
N ALA A 309 34.02 20.46 -14.33
CA ALA A 309 33.35 19.59 -13.36
C ALA A 309 31.86 19.92 -13.23
N TYR A 310 31.03 18.88 -13.22
CA TYR A 310 29.57 18.99 -13.13
C TYR A 310 29.03 18.08 -12.02
N PHE A 311 28.01 18.57 -11.35
CA PHE A 311 27.24 17.81 -10.39
C PHE A 311 25.76 17.82 -10.79
N SER A 312 25.07 16.70 -10.66
CA SER A 312 23.67 16.62 -11.03
C SER A 312 22.87 15.80 -10.02
N ILE A 313 21.71 16.31 -9.64
CA ILE A 313 20.73 15.60 -8.83
C ILE A 313 19.56 15.23 -9.73
N LYS A 314 19.21 13.96 -9.81
CA LYS A 314 18.04 13.47 -10.56
C LYS A 314 17.05 12.80 -9.61
N VAL A 315 15.81 13.22 -9.65
CA VAL A 315 14.69 12.59 -8.95
C VAL A 315 13.74 12.03 -10.00
N LYS A 316 13.60 10.71 -10.03
CA LYS A 316 12.63 10.02 -10.89
C LYS A 316 11.44 9.61 -10.03
N ARG A 317 10.24 10.01 -10.42
CA ARG A 317 8.99 9.62 -9.75
C ARG A 317 8.00 9.18 -10.83
N ALA A 318 7.58 7.92 -10.76
CA ALA A 318 6.76 7.31 -11.82
C ALA A 318 7.38 7.57 -13.22
N ASN A 319 6.63 8.19 -14.14
CA ASN A 319 7.08 8.51 -15.49
C ASN A 319 7.71 9.91 -15.64
N GLN A 320 7.96 10.63 -14.54
CA GLN A 320 8.57 11.96 -14.56
C GLN A 320 9.99 11.97 -13.99
N VAL A 321 10.88 12.75 -14.62
CA VAL A 321 12.27 12.91 -14.21
C VAL A 321 12.57 14.40 -13.98
N TYR A 322 12.94 14.76 -12.77
CA TYR A 322 13.39 16.09 -12.41
C TYR A 322 14.90 16.05 -12.24
N GLN A 323 15.65 16.85 -12.99
CA GLN A 323 17.10 16.88 -12.97
C GLN A 323 17.59 18.32 -12.77
N MET A 324 18.48 18.51 -11.80
CA MET A 324 19.16 19.78 -11.56
C MET A 324 20.65 19.57 -11.83
N ASN A 325 21.22 20.36 -12.73
CA ASN A 325 22.61 20.31 -13.15
C ASN A 325 23.31 21.55 -12.62
N PHE A 326 24.35 21.35 -11.83
CA PHE A 326 25.21 22.37 -11.26
C PHE A 326 26.56 22.32 -11.99
N THR A 327 26.96 23.45 -12.54
CA THR A 327 28.32 23.63 -13.07
C THR A 327 29.19 24.09 -11.92
N LEU A 328 30.20 23.28 -11.58
CA LEU A 328 31.05 23.56 -10.42
C LEU A 328 32.29 24.35 -10.80
N PHE A 329 32.87 24.06 -11.98
CA PHE A 329 34.08 24.71 -12.45
C PHE A 329 34.26 24.52 -13.97
N GLU A 330 34.79 25.53 -14.66
CA GLU A 330 34.91 25.58 -16.13
C GLU A 330 36.37 25.73 -16.65
N ASP A 331 37.42 25.69 -15.81
CA ASP A 331 38.81 25.78 -16.29
C ASP A 331 39.53 24.42 -16.44
N GLU A 332 40.62 24.44 -17.21
CA GLU A 332 41.50 23.31 -17.43
C GLU A 332 42.21 22.89 -16.14
N PHE A 333 42.11 21.61 -15.78
CA PHE A 333 42.78 21.05 -14.60
C PHE A 333 43.92 20.11 -15.00
N GLY A 334 45.09 20.27 -14.39
CA GLY A 334 46.24 19.38 -14.58
C GLY A 334 46.13 18.04 -13.82
N THR A 335 47.23 17.58 -13.24
CA THR A 335 47.32 16.34 -12.45
C THR A 335 46.46 16.34 -11.18
N GLU A 336 45.96 17.51 -10.76
CA GLU A 336 45.05 17.71 -9.63
C GLU A 336 43.65 17.12 -9.86
N ALA A 337 43.29 16.83 -11.11
CA ALA A 337 41.98 16.28 -11.49
C ALA A 337 41.64 14.95 -10.78
N LEU A 338 42.64 14.10 -10.49
CA LEU A 338 42.44 12.84 -9.75
C LEU A 338 42.10 13.09 -8.28
N GLY A 339 42.73 14.09 -7.65
CA GLY A 339 42.42 14.49 -6.28
C GLY A 339 41.01 15.08 -6.19
N ILE A 340 40.65 15.94 -7.14
CA ILE A 340 39.30 16.52 -7.25
C ILE A 340 38.25 15.43 -7.48
N ALA A 341 38.53 14.42 -8.31
CA ALA A 341 37.66 13.27 -8.52
C ALA A 341 37.35 12.49 -7.23
N LEU A 342 38.40 12.15 -6.48
CA LEU A 342 38.29 11.44 -5.21
C LEU A 342 37.51 12.26 -4.17
N LEU A 343 37.79 13.56 -4.07
CA LEU A 343 37.09 14.47 -3.17
C LEU A 343 35.62 14.60 -3.54
N LEU A 344 35.28 14.75 -4.82
CA LEU A 344 33.88 14.82 -5.27
C LEU A 344 33.13 13.49 -5.08
N GLN A 345 33.81 12.35 -5.20
CA GLN A 345 33.22 11.05 -4.91
C GLN A 345 32.85 10.91 -3.43
N LEU A 346 33.74 11.32 -2.52
CA LEU A 346 33.49 11.32 -1.08
C LEU A 346 32.41 12.34 -0.69
N ALA A 347 32.45 13.52 -1.31
CA ALA A 347 31.46 14.57 -1.09
C ALA A 347 30.05 14.11 -1.51
N THR A 348 29.92 13.43 -2.65
CA THR A 348 28.62 12.93 -3.10
C THR A 348 28.10 11.75 -2.29
N TYR A 349 28.97 10.85 -1.84
CA TYR A 349 28.58 9.83 -0.87
C TYR A 349 28.01 10.45 0.41
N SER A 350 28.70 11.46 0.94
CA SER A 350 28.31 12.15 2.17
C SER A 350 27.00 12.93 1.99
N LEU A 351 26.88 13.71 0.91
CA LEU A 351 25.67 14.46 0.54
C LEU A 351 24.47 13.51 0.38
N HIS A 352 24.65 12.39 -0.31
CA HIS A 352 23.57 11.44 -0.55
C HIS A 352 23.10 10.78 0.75
N ARG A 353 24.03 10.34 1.60
CA ARG A 353 23.72 9.64 2.87
C ARG A 353 23.17 10.57 3.94
N PHE A 354 23.77 11.74 4.13
CA PHE A 354 23.48 12.62 5.28
C PHE A 354 22.50 13.75 4.98
N ILE A 355 22.31 14.14 3.73
CA ILE A 355 21.45 15.28 3.38
C ILE A 355 20.25 14.83 2.54
N LEU A 356 20.49 14.21 1.38
CA LEU A 356 19.41 13.88 0.44
C LEU A 356 18.42 12.85 1.02
N LYS A 357 18.92 11.74 1.57
CA LYS A 357 18.08 10.70 2.18
C LYS A 357 17.19 11.23 3.33
N PRO A 358 17.73 11.91 4.37
CA PRO A 358 16.90 12.37 5.48
C PRO A 358 15.97 13.54 5.12
N CYS A 359 16.39 14.47 4.26
CA CYS A 359 15.56 15.60 3.86
C CYS A 359 14.29 15.14 3.13
N ILE A 360 14.42 14.14 2.26
CA ILE A 360 13.27 13.59 1.51
C ILE A 360 12.37 12.77 2.43
N LYS A 361 12.93 12.01 3.39
CA LYS A 361 12.13 11.32 4.41
C LYS A 361 11.28 12.31 5.21
N LYS A 362 11.82 13.48 5.56
CA LYS A 362 11.07 14.57 6.22
C LYS A 362 9.97 15.14 5.32
N ILE A 363 10.28 15.48 4.07
CA ILE A 363 9.30 16.01 3.10
C ILE A 363 8.16 15.02 2.88
N TRP A 364 8.48 13.73 2.71
CA TRP A 364 7.49 12.68 2.49
C TRP A 364 6.53 12.53 3.67
N ASN A 365 7.06 12.51 4.90
CA ASN A 365 6.24 12.45 6.10
C ASN A 365 5.38 13.71 6.29
N LYS A 366 5.89 14.89 5.92
CA LYS A 366 5.20 16.17 6.14
C LYS A 366 4.07 16.44 5.14
N PHE A 367 4.26 16.09 3.87
CA PHE A 367 3.33 16.48 2.80
C PHE A 367 2.52 15.33 2.21
N MET A 368 3.03 14.09 2.19
CA MET A 368 2.40 12.99 1.44
C MET A 368 1.55 12.08 2.34
N LYS A 369 1.97 11.83 3.58
CA LYS A 369 1.24 10.96 4.52
C LYS A 369 -0.15 11.49 4.91
N PRO A 370 -0.34 12.78 5.25
CA PRO A 370 -1.63 13.28 5.72
C PRO A 370 -2.70 13.28 4.60
N SER A 371 -2.35 13.76 3.41
CA SER A 371 -3.31 13.93 2.30
C SER A 371 -3.89 12.60 1.80
N TYR A 372 -3.11 11.50 1.81
CA TYR A 372 -3.61 10.19 1.38
C TYR A 372 -4.54 9.54 2.42
N ASP A 373 -4.20 9.65 3.70
CA ASP A 373 -5.00 9.05 4.78
C ASP A 373 -6.31 9.80 5.03
N ASP A 374 -6.36 11.12 4.81
CA ASP A 374 -7.55 11.93 5.08
C ASP A 374 -8.64 11.73 4.01
N ASP A 375 -8.30 11.75 2.72
CA ASP A 375 -9.28 11.59 1.62
C ASP A 375 -9.95 10.21 1.62
N VAL A 376 -9.20 9.16 2.01
CA VAL A 376 -9.72 7.79 2.15
C VAL A 376 -10.69 7.69 3.33
N LYS A 377 -10.43 8.41 4.43
CA LYS A 377 -11.28 8.40 5.63
C LYS A 377 -12.59 9.17 5.43
N TYR A 378 -12.56 10.34 4.79
CA TYR A 378 -13.78 11.11 4.52
C TYR A 378 -14.76 10.37 3.60
N SER A 379 -14.25 9.77 2.53
CA SER A 379 -15.08 8.99 1.60
C SER A 379 -15.64 7.70 2.23
N ALA A 380 -14.89 7.06 3.14
CA ALA A 380 -15.39 5.90 3.88
C ALA A 380 -16.47 6.26 4.89
N ASN A 381 -16.38 7.42 5.55
CA ASN A 381 -17.39 7.86 6.52
C ASN A 381 -18.71 8.28 5.86
N GLN A 382 -18.65 8.92 4.68
CA GLN A 382 -19.88 9.25 3.92
C GLN A 382 -20.64 8.01 3.47
N ALA A 383 -19.94 6.99 2.95
CA ALA A 383 -20.58 5.73 2.56
C ALA A 383 -21.26 5.03 3.75
N LYS A 384 -20.64 5.05 4.94
CA LYS A 384 -21.23 4.49 6.17
C LYS A 384 -22.51 5.21 6.59
N HIS A 385 -22.58 6.53 6.40
CA HIS A 385 -23.77 7.32 6.73
C HIS A 385 -24.96 6.95 5.84
N GLU A 386 -24.75 6.82 4.53
CA GLU A 386 -25.80 6.42 3.58
C GLU A 386 -26.31 4.99 3.85
N GLU A 387 -25.41 4.06 4.16
CA GLU A 387 -25.78 2.69 4.55
C GLU A 387 -26.61 2.65 5.83
N HIS A 388 -26.21 3.44 6.83
CA HIS A 388 -26.94 3.59 8.08
C HIS A 388 -28.36 4.10 7.84
N GLU A 389 -28.53 5.16 7.03
CA GLU A 389 -29.87 5.69 6.72
C GLU A 389 -30.74 4.67 5.97
N ALA A 390 -30.17 3.95 5.00
CA ALA A 390 -30.89 2.91 4.27
C ALA A 390 -31.34 1.76 5.20
N LEU A 391 -30.47 1.32 6.12
CA LEU A 391 -30.79 0.28 7.09
C LEU A 391 -31.90 0.74 8.06
N ILE A 392 -31.84 1.99 8.54
CA ILE A 392 -32.90 2.57 9.37
C ILE A 392 -34.24 2.57 8.63
N GLN A 393 -34.26 2.92 7.34
CA GLN A 393 -35.49 2.90 6.54
C GLN A 393 -36.11 1.50 6.46
N LEU A 394 -35.29 0.46 6.30
CA LEU A 394 -35.76 -0.93 6.28
C LEU A 394 -36.31 -1.36 7.66
N MET A 395 -35.63 -0.96 8.73
CA MET A 395 -36.00 -1.27 10.11
C MET A 395 -37.27 -0.55 10.58
N ARG A 396 -37.59 0.60 9.99
CA ARG A 396 -38.67 1.49 10.44
C ARG A 396 -40.03 0.81 10.52
N LYS A 397 -40.35 -0.06 9.56
CA LYS A 397 -41.64 -0.76 9.52
C LYS A 397 -41.84 -1.66 10.74
N GLU A 398 -40.82 -2.44 11.08
CA GLU A 398 -40.89 -3.37 12.22
C GLU A 398 -40.79 -2.62 13.54
N ALA A 399 -39.98 -1.56 13.61
CA ALA A 399 -39.88 -0.72 14.80
C ALA A 399 -41.23 -0.09 15.17
N VAL A 400 -41.96 0.47 14.20
CA VAL A 400 -43.32 1.03 14.43
C VAL A 400 -44.28 -0.02 14.97
N ARG A 401 -44.22 -1.24 14.43
CA ARG A 401 -45.06 -2.36 14.89
C ARG A 401 -44.74 -2.74 16.33
N LEU A 402 -43.46 -2.85 16.69
CA LEU A 402 -43.03 -3.15 18.07
C LEU A 402 -43.38 -2.02 19.03
N THR A 403 -43.21 -0.76 18.63
CA THR A 403 -43.62 0.40 19.42
C THR A 403 -45.11 0.33 19.76
N ALA A 404 -45.98 0.08 18.77
CA ALA A 404 -47.42 -0.03 19.01
C ALA A 404 -47.78 -1.19 19.96
N ALA A 405 -47.07 -2.33 19.85
CA ALA A 405 -47.28 -3.48 20.74
C ALA A 405 -46.83 -3.20 22.19
N GLU A 406 -45.71 -2.49 22.38
CA GLU A 406 -45.22 -2.09 23.69
C GLU A 406 -46.11 -0.98 24.31
N GLU A 407 -46.64 -0.04 23.52
CA GLU A 407 -47.59 0.98 24.00
C GLU A 407 -48.88 0.37 24.55
N GLN A 408 -49.45 -0.63 23.87
CA GLN A 408 -50.63 -1.35 24.36
C GLN A 408 -50.41 -2.02 25.71
N ARG A 409 -49.17 -2.48 25.97
CA ARG A 409 -48.79 -3.17 27.21
C ARG A 409 -48.21 -2.22 28.27
N LYS A 410 -48.21 -0.91 28.02
CA LYS A 410 -47.54 0.11 28.84
C LYS A 410 -46.05 -0.22 29.12
N GLY A 411 -45.43 -0.88 28.15
CA GLY A 411 -44.07 -1.38 28.20
C GLY A 411 -43.01 -0.32 27.92
N LEU A 412 -41.86 -0.73 27.41
CA LEU A 412 -40.71 0.14 27.18
C LEU A 412 -40.73 0.68 25.74
N VAL A 413 -40.83 2.00 25.60
CA VAL A 413 -40.82 2.69 24.30
C VAL A 413 -39.72 3.73 24.28
N ILE A 414 -38.81 3.65 23.32
CA ILE A 414 -37.72 4.61 23.14
C ILE A 414 -38.25 5.79 22.34
N THR A 415 -38.22 6.98 22.94
CA THR A 415 -38.75 8.20 22.31
C THR A 415 -37.69 8.94 21.51
N ASP A 416 -36.45 8.95 22.00
CA ASP A 416 -35.33 9.60 21.32
C ASP A 416 -34.03 8.94 21.79
N ALA A 417 -33.12 8.66 20.86
CA ALA A 417 -31.79 8.18 21.20
C ALA A 417 -30.75 8.70 20.22
N SER A 418 -29.64 9.18 20.77
CA SER A 418 -28.51 9.71 20.02
C SER A 418 -27.20 9.05 20.44
N TYR A 419 -26.33 8.79 19.48
CA TYR A 419 -25.01 8.21 19.68
C TYR A 419 -23.94 9.11 19.06
N GLY A 420 -22.99 9.57 19.88
CA GLY A 420 -21.93 10.47 19.42
C GLY A 420 -21.25 11.22 20.57
N CYS A 421 -20.79 12.44 20.28
CA CYS A 421 -19.98 13.27 21.18
C CYS A 421 -20.78 14.44 21.77
N ASN A 422 -22.11 14.34 21.81
CA ASN A 422 -23.04 15.39 22.24
C ASN A 422 -22.95 16.65 21.35
N ARG A 423 -22.80 16.44 20.04
CA ARG A 423 -22.73 17.47 19.00
C ARG A 423 -23.99 17.41 18.11
N PRO A 424 -24.33 18.49 17.38
CA PRO A 424 -25.49 18.49 16.48
C PRO A 424 -25.42 17.43 15.35
N ASN A 425 -24.24 16.89 15.05
CA ASN A 425 -24.02 15.81 14.07
C ASN A 425 -24.02 14.39 14.69
N ASP A 426 -24.52 14.23 15.91
CA ASP A 426 -24.69 12.90 16.51
C ASP A 426 -25.72 12.07 15.74
N ILE A 427 -25.54 10.75 15.76
CA ILE A 427 -26.37 9.84 14.98
C ILE A 427 -27.64 9.51 15.74
N ASN A 428 -28.78 9.56 15.05
CA ASN A 428 -30.04 9.10 15.61
C ASN A 428 -30.14 7.57 15.55
N VAL A 429 -30.17 6.94 16.72
CA VAL A 429 -30.21 5.47 16.89
C VAL A 429 -31.51 5.00 17.55
N THR A 430 -32.57 5.79 17.46
CA THR A 430 -33.89 5.50 18.08
C THR A 430 -34.51 4.23 17.50
N VAL A 431 -34.56 4.11 16.17
CA VAL A 431 -35.18 2.98 15.47
C VAL A 431 -34.44 1.66 15.74
N PRO A 432 -33.11 1.59 15.61
CA PRO A 432 -32.37 0.37 15.92
C PRO A 432 -32.50 -0.08 17.38
N LEU A 433 -32.43 0.85 18.34
CA LEU A 433 -32.57 0.49 19.75
C LEU A 433 -33.96 -0.04 20.08
N GLN A 434 -35.02 0.49 19.45
CA GLN A 434 -36.38 0.01 19.68
C GLN A 434 -36.55 -1.46 19.26
N LEU A 435 -35.84 -1.90 18.21
CA LEU A 435 -35.85 -3.31 17.77
C LEU A 435 -35.17 -4.27 18.76
N LEU A 436 -34.24 -3.76 19.57
CA LEU A 436 -33.54 -4.54 20.59
C LEU A 436 -34.37 -4.70 21.88
N VAL A 437 -35.49 -3.97 22.02
CA VAL A 437 -36.40 -4.12 23.16
C VAL A 437 -37.11 -5.47 23.10
N ARG A 438 -37.00 -6.24 24.18
CA ARG A 438 -37.68 -7.53 24.35
C ARG A 438 -38.36 -7.58 25.70
N ASN A 439 -39.66 -7.89 25.71
CA ASN A 439 -40.48 -8.00 26.93
C ASN A 439 -40.35 -6.75 27.83
N SER A 440 -40.50 -5.56 27.23
CA SER A 440 -40.40 -4.27 27.94
C SER A 440 -39.07 -4.04 28.67
N LYS A 441 -37.97 -4.68 28.23
CA LYS A 441 -36.60 -4.45 28.72
C LYS A 441 -35.62 -4.32 27.55
N LEU A 442 -34.58 -3.51 27.74
CA LEU A 442 -33.43 -3.43 26.84
C LEU A 442 -32.17 -3.72 27.64
N ILE A 443 -31.41 -4.71 27.17
CA ILE A 443 -30.17 -5.17 27.80
C ILE A 443 -29.08 -5.20 26.72
N ILE A 444 -28.03 -4.40 26.91
CA ILE A 444 -26.79 -4.41 26.11
C ILE A 444 -25.65 -4.70 27.09
N GLN A 445 -24.87 -5.74 26.81
CA GLN A 445 -23.78 -6.18 27.68
C GLN A 445 -22.61 -5.19 27.67
N LYS A 446 -21.79 -5.21 28.71
CA LYS A 446 -20.65 -4.30 28.89
C LYS A 446 -19.57 -4.48 27.80
N ASP A 447 -19.35 -5.71 27.36
CA ASP A 447 -18.26 -6.06 26.45
C ASP A 447 -18.64 -5.95 24.95
N VAL A 448 -19.86 -5.47 24.66
CA VAL A 448 -20.32 -5.26 23.29
C VAL A 448 -20.07 -3.82 22.88
N ASP A 449 -19.20 -3.62 21.90
CA ASP A 449 -18.99 -2.32 21.29
C ASP A 449 -20.31 -1.82 20.67
N LYS A 450 -20.81 -0.68 21.13
CA LYS A 450 -22.09 -0.13 20.63
C LYS A 450 -22.06 0.19 19.14
N ASN A 451 -20.87 0.47 18.59
CA ASN A 451 -20.65 0.64 17.15
C ASN A 451 -20.81 -0.67 16.33
N SER A 452 -20.77 -1.84 16.98
CA SER A 452 -21.00 -3.13 16.32
C SER A 452 -22.47 -3.49 16.18
N LEU A 453 -23.38 -2.73 16.81
CA LEU A 453 -24.81 -2.98 16.75
C LEU A 453 -25.38 -2.59 15.38
N ASN A 454 -26.35 -3.37 14.90
CA ASN A 454 -27.02 -3.08 13.63
C ASN A 454 -27.69 -1.72 13.69
N GLY A 455 -27.41 -0.85 12.72
CA GLY A 455 -27.93 0.52 12.70
C GLY A 455 -27.14 1.51 13.55
N PHE A 456 -25.98 1.13 14.07
CA PHE A 456 -25.00 2.05 14.64
C PHE A 456 -23.83 2.22 13.65
N TYR A 457 -23.29 3.44 13.59
CA TYR A 457 -21.98 3.70 12.99
C TYR A 457 -21.26 4.78 13.80
N ASP A 458 -19.94 4.89 13.61
CA ASP A 458 -19.13 5.88 14.30
C ASP A 458 -18.76 7.03 13.35
N PRO A 459 -19.23 8.26 13.59
CA PRO A 459 -18.90 9.44 12.80
C PRO A 459 -17.60 10.10 13.28
N PHE A 460 -17.15 9.81 14.51
CA PHE A 460 -16.01 10.44 15.19
C PHE A 460 -15.07 9.38 15.77
N PRO A 461 -14.32 8.66 14.90
CA PRO A 461 -13.33 7.70 15.36
C PRO A 461 -12.30 8.41 16.25
N TYR A 462 -11.91 7.75 17.34
CA TYR A 462 -10.95 8.22 18.36
C TYR A 462 -11.45 9.28 19.35
N GLU A 463 -12.69 9.78 19.21
CA GLU A 463 -13.32 10.59 20.25
C GLU A 463 -14.13 9.69 21.20
N GLN A 464 -14.23 10.11 22.47
CA GLN A 464 -15.04 9.40 23.45
C GLN A 464 -16.53 9.64 23.17
N LYS A 465 -17.30 8.56 23.08
CA LYS A 465 -18.71 8.59 22.68
C LYS A 465 -19.65 8.20 23.81
N TRP A 466 -20.84 8.78 23.76
CA TRP A 466 -21.93 8.51 24.68
C TRP A 466 -23.18 8.10 23.92
N LEU A 467 -23.94 7.20 24.53
CA LEU A 467 -25.28 6.84 24.10
C LEU A 467 -26.28 7.51 25.02
N LYS A 468 -27.03 8.48 24.49
CA LYS A 468 -28.12 9.14 25.18
C LYS A 468 -29.43 8.47 24.80
N ILE A 469 -30.21 8.04 25.79
CA ILE A 469 -31.48 7.35 25.58
C ILE A 469 -32.56 8.05 26.41
N ARG A 470 -33.63 8.45 25.73
CA ARG A 470 -34.88 8.89 26.35
C ARG A 470 -35.97 7.88 26.02
N TYR A 471 -36.66 7.41 27.04
CA TYR A 471 -37.67 6.37 26.90
C TYR A 471 -38.86 6.59 27.83
N LYS A 472 -40.00 6.01 27.45
CA LYS A 472 -41.24 5.98 28.22
C LYS A 472 -41.48 4.55 28.72
N CYS A 473 -41.81 4.41 29.99
CA CYS A 473 -42.17 3.13 30.61
C CYS A 473 -43.23 3.36 31.69
N PHE A 474 -44.30 2.56 31.71
CA PHE A 474 -45.43 2.74 32.64
C PHE A 474 -45.97 4.19 32.71
N ASP A 475 -46.10 4.84 31.56
CA ASP A 475 -46.52 6.25 31.44
C ASP A 475 -45.60 7.31 32.07
N HIS A 476 -44.40 6.92 32.51
CA HIS A 476 -43.36 7.85 32.98
C HIS A 476 -42.23 7.98 31.97
N LEU A 477 -41.70 9.20 31.84
CA LEU A 477 -40.53 9.52 31.03
C LEU A 477 -39.26 9.27 31.82
N HIS A 478 -38.25 8.74 31.14
CA HIS A 478 -36.94 8.43 31.68
C HIS A 478 -35.84 8.88 30.72
N GLU A 479 -34.69 9.29 31.24
CA GLU A 479 -33.50 9.65 30.46
C GLU A 479 -32.24 9.08 31.12
N CYS A 480 -31.32 8.56 30.31
CA CYS A 480 -29.99 8.15 30.74
C CYS A 480 -28.93 8.44 29.68
N ILE A 481 -27.70 8.66 30.15
CA ILE A 481 -26.51 8.84 29.31
C ILE A 481 -25.51 7.75 29.73
N ILE A 482 -25.06 6.95 28.77
CA ILE A 482 -24.25 5.76 29.03
C ILE A 482 -22.99 5.82 28.16
N SER A 483 -21.81 5.55 28.75
CA SER A 483 -20.53 5.49 28.02
C SER A 483 -20.52 4.37 26.97
N GLU A 484 -19.69 4.48 25.94
CA GLU A 484 -19.58 3.50 24.84
C GLU A 484 -19.41 2.05 25.31
N HIS A 485 -18.63 1.81 26.38
CA HIS A 485 -18.31 0.47 26.90
C HIS A 485 -19.11 0.08 28.15
N ASP A 486 -20.09 0.89 28.55
CA ASP A 486 -20.92 0.56 29.72
C ASP A 486 -22.18 -0.20 29.30
N ALA A 487 -22.55 -1.19 30.11
CA ALA A 487 -23.78 -1.97 29.91
C ALA A 487 -25.02 -1.07 29.95
N VAL A 488 -25.97 -1.35 29.06
CA VAL A 488 -27.28 -0.69 29.05
C VAL A 488 -28.30 -1.64 29.63
N GLU A 489 -28.92 -1.29 30.74
CA GLU A 489 -30.03 -2.05 31.32
C GLU A 489 -31.14 -1.06 31.67
N ILE A 490 -32.23 -1.09 30.92
CA ILE A 490 -33.40 -0.24 31.13
C ILE A 490 -34.69 -1.09 31.08
N PRO A 491 -35.73 -0.76 31.86
CA PRO A 491 -35.91 0.45 32.67
C PRO A 491 -35.29 0.40 34.09
N LYS A 492 -34.69 1.50 34.55
CA LYS A 492 -34.26 1.71 35.95
C LYS A 492 -35.04 2.85 36.60
N LYS A 493 -35.36 2.72 37.89
CA LYS A 493 -36.11 3.75 38.66
C LYS A 493 -35.37 5.09 38.69
N ASN A 494 -34.05 5.07 38.79
CA ASN A 494 -33.20 6.26 38.91
C ASN A 494 -33.14 7.11 37.63
N HIS A 495 -33.61 6.58 36.50
CA HIS A 495 -33.64 7.33 35.23
C HIS A 495 -34.90 8.17 35.07
N ARG A 496 -35.87 8.09 36.01
CA ARG A 496 -37.16 8.78 35.88
C ARG A 496 -36.95 10.29 35.88
N ILE A 497 -37.47 10.95 34.86
CA ILE A 497 -37.55 12.41 34.80
C ILE A 497 -38.74 12.81 35.68
N SER A 498 -38.47 13.68 36.66
CA SER A 498 -39.43 14.14 37.67
C SER A 498 -40.64 14.85 37.06
#